data_AF-A0A923TR63-F1
#
_entry.id   AF-A0A923TR63-F1
#
_cell.length_a   1.000
_cell.length_b   1.000
_cell.length_c   1.000
_cell.angle_alpha   90.00
_cell.angle_beta   90.00
_cell.angle_gamma   90.00
#
_symmetry.space_group_name_H-M   'P 1'
#
loop_
_entity.id
_entity.type
_entity.pdbx_description
1 polymer ?
#
loop_
_entity_poly.entity_id
_entity_poly.type
_entity_poly.pdbx_seq_one_letter_code
_entity_poly.pdbx_strand_id
1 'polypeptide(L)'
;MTDKTAPSDTPAKTDYRATLNLPDTPFPMRGDLPKREPGWVKEWDEQGLYRRLRDARHGAPRFVLHDGPPSATGQIHMGHAANKILKDMIVKARQLKGLDAIYVPGWDCHGLPIENQIEK
;
A
#
# COMPACT_ATOMS: atom_id res chain seq x y z
N MET A 1 43.51 -7.79 61.52
CA MET A 1 43.35 -6.74 60.50
C MET A 1 42.25 -7.18 59.56
N THR A 2 41.02 -6.80 59.85
CA THR A 2 39.85 -7.05 59.00
C THR A 2 39.28 -5.68 58.68
N ASP A 3 39.66 -5.15 57.52
CA ASP A 3 39.17 -3.87 57.03
C ASP A 3 37.77 -4.09 56.42
N LYS A 4 36.76 -3.52 57.07
CA LYS A 4 35.37 -3.50 56.57
C LYS A 4 35.26 -2.29 55.65
N THR A 5 35.29 -2.53 54.35
CA THR A 5 35.03 -1.50 53.34
C THR A 5 33.58 -1.00 53.50
N ALA A 6 33.43 0.29 53.80
CA ALA A 6 32.14 0.96 53.96
C ALA A 6 31.34 0.99 52.63
N PRO A 7 30.00 1.00 52.68
CA PRO A 7 29.18 1.11 51.48
C PRO A 7 29.39 2.50 50.85
N SER A 8 29.65 2.55 49.54
CA SER A 8 29.79 3.80 48.82
C SER A 8 28.41 4.43 48.58
N ASP A 9 28.02 5.39 49.41
CA ASP A 9 26.86 6.27 49.18
C ASP A 9 27.16 7.23 48.03
N THR A 10 27.03 6.75 46.79
CA THR A 10 26.97 7.65 45.62
C THR A 10 25.51 8.02 45.39
N PRO A 11 25.13 9.31 45.49
CA PRO A 11 23.75 9.72 45.23
C PRO A 11 23.35 9.34 43.81
N ALA A 12 22.21 8.66 43.68
CA ALA A 12 21.67 8.22 42.40
C ALA A 12 21.55 9.43 41.46
N LYS A 13 22.30 9.41 40.36
CA LYS A 13 22.31 10.46 39.34
C LYS A 13 20.91 10.62 38.76
N THR A 14 20.33 11.83 38.87
CA THR A 14 19.00 12.14 38.32
C THR A 14 18.95 11.85 36.83
N ASP A 15 18.01 11.00 36.39
CA ASP A 15 17.80 10.70 34.97
C ASP A 15 16.96 11.79 34.29
N TYR A 16 17.64 12.77 33.70
CA TYR A 16 17.03 13.86 32.95
C TYR A 16 16.34 13.39 31.66
N ARG A 17 16.52 12.15 31.21
CA ARG A 17 15.81 11.63 30.02
C ARG A 17 14.29 11.58 30.26
N ALA A 18 13.87 11.29 31.48
CA ALA A 18 12.46 11.22 31.86
C ALA A 18 11.75 12.59 31.87
N THR A 19 12.50 13.70 31.85
CA THR A 19 11.92 15.05 31.82
C THR A 19 11.73 15.59 30.39
N LEU A 20 12.14 14.83 29.37
CA LEU A 20 12.07 15.24 27.97
C LEU A 20 10.81 14.68 27.30
N ASN A 21 10.11 15.51 26.53
CA ASN A 21 8.97 15.08 25.71
C ASN A 21 9.45 14.46 24.39
N LEU A 22 9.96 13.23 24.47
CA LEU A 22 10.47 12.51 23.31
C LEU A 22 9.32 11.92 22.49
N PRO A 23 9.41 11.91 21.15
CA PRO A 23 8.45 11.20 20.32
C PRO A 23 8.44 9.70 20.64
N ASP A 24 7.26 9.16 20.89
CA ASP A 24 7.02 7.73 21.04
C ASP A 24 6.00 7.30 20.00
N THR A 25 6.33 6.28 19.21
CA THR A 25 5.44 5.77 18.16
C THR A 25 5.63 4.26 17.98
N PRO A 26 4.53 3.50 17.85
CA PRO A 26 4.60 2.10 17.46
C PRO A 26 4.93 1.92 15.97
N PHE A 27 5.01 3.01 15.19
CA PHE A 27 5.30 2.95 13.76
C PHE A 27 6.77 2.52 13.53
N PRO A 28 7.02 1.37 12.88
CA PRO A 28 8.36 0.87 12.69
C PRO A 28 9.13 1.75 11.71
N MET A 29 10.39 2.02 12.03
CA MET A 29 11.28 2.79 11.15
C MET A 29 11.59 2.05 9.83
N ARG A 30 11.59 0.71 9.84
CA ARG A 30 11.77 -0.12 8.65
C ARG A 30 10.42 -0.47 8.02
N GLY A 31 10.34 -0.35 6.70
CA GLY A 31 9.11 -0.62 5.96
C GLY A 31 8.65 -2.08 6.03
N ASP A 32 9.53 -3.04 5.73
CA ASP A 32 9.22 -4.49 5.55
C ASP A 32 8.06 -4.75 4.58
N LEU A 33 8.02 -3.98 3.48
CA LEU A 33 6.91 -3.92 2.52
C LEU A 33 6.54 -5.28 1.90
N PRO A 34 7.49 -6.15 1.47
CA PRO A 34 7.14 -7.44 0.88
C PRO A 34 6.29 -8.34 1.78
N LYS A 35 6.37 -8.15 3.12
CA LYS A 35 5.54 -8.88 4.09
C LYS A 35 4.23 -8.16 4.42
N ARG A 36 4.23 -6.83 4.44
CA ARG A 36 3.08 -6.02 4.89
C ARG A 36 2.07 -5.76 3.78
N GLU A 37 2.53 -5.48 2.56
CA GLU A 37 1.66 -5.14 1.44
C GLU A 37 0.62 -6.23 1.12
N PRO A 38 0.94 -7.53 1.13
CA PRO A 38 -0.07 -8.57 0.95
C PRO A 38 -1.18 -8.52 2.01
N GLY A 39 -0.83 -8.18 3.26
CA GLY A 39 -1.79 -8.00 4.35
C GLY A 39 -2.71 -6.81 4.11
N TRP A 40 -2.17 -5.67 3.65
CA TRP A 40 -2.98 -4.49 3.32
C TRP A 40 -3.96 -4.76 2.19
N VAL A 41 -3.51 -5.42 1.12
CA VAL A 41 -4.39 -5.76 -0.03
C VAL A 41 -5.52 -6.67 0.42
N LYS A 42 -5.23 -7.68 1.25
CA LYS A 42 -6.24 -8.56 1.83
C LYS A 42 -7.25 -7.79 2.68
N GLU A 43 -6.77 -6.92 3.57
CA GLU A 43 -7.63 -6.08 4.41
C GLU A 43 -8.55 -5.18 3.57
N TRP A 44 -8.02 -4.56 2.50
CA TRP A 44 -8.81 -3.71 1.61
C TRP A 44 -9.92 -4.49 0.90
N ASP A 45 -9.65 -5.73 0.50
CA ASP A 45 -10.62 -6.61 -0.15
C ASP A 45 -11.72 -7.05 0.84
N GLU A 46 -11.32 -7.53 2.02
CA GLU A 46 -12.25 -7.94 3.09
C GLU A 46 -13.16 -6.79 3.55
N GLN A 47 -12.63 -5.56 3.62
CA GLN A 47 -13.40 -4.37 3.97
C GLN A 47 -14.23 -3.82 2.80
N GLY A 48 -14.09 -4.37 1.60
CA GLY A 48 -14.72 -3.84 0.38
C GLY A 48 -14.35 -2.38 0.11
N LEU A 49 -13.09 -2.00 0.38
CA LEU A 49 -12.63 -0.60 0.37
C LEU A 49 -12.94 0.09 -0.97
N TYR A 50 -12.69 -0.58 -2.09
CA TYR A 50 -13.00 -0.03 -3.40
C TYR A 50 -14.48 0.32 -3.53
N ARG A 51 -15.38 -0.58 -3.11
CA ARG A 51 -16.83 -0.34 -3.15
C ARG A 51 -17.22 0.87 -2.30
N ARG A 52 -16.67 0.98 -1.09
CA ARG A 52 -16.89 2.14 -0.21
C ARG A 52 -16.43 3.45 -0.83
N LEU A 53 -15.30 3.44 -1.56
CA LEU A 53 -14.84 4.61 -2.31
C LEU A 53 -15.82 4.99 -3.43
N ARG A 54 -16.37 4.01 -4.16
CA ARG A 54 -17.39 4.24 -5.19
C ARG A 54 -18.66 4.85 -4.59
N ASP A 55 -19.15 4.30 -3.49
CA ASP A 55 -20.35 4.76 -2.81
C ASP A 55 -20.18 6.19 -2.27
N ALA A 56 -19.00 6.51 -1.71
CA ALA A 56 -18.68 7.83 -1.18
C ALA A 56 -18.63 8.96 -2.23
N ARG A 57 -18.58 8.62 -3.53
CA ARG A 57 -18.60 9.59 -4.64
C ARG A 57 -19.80 9.41 -5.57
N HIS A 58 -20.77 8.58 -5.19
CA HIS A 58 -21.97 8.38 -6.00
C HIS A 58 -22.68 9.72 -6.25
N GLY A 59 -22.99 10.01 -7.52
CA GLY A 59 -23.62 11.27 -7.95
C GLY A 59 -22.68 12.46 -8.17
N ALA A 60 -21.39 12.34 -7.82
CA ALA A 60 -20.40 13.37 -8.17
C ALA A 60 -20.09 13.36 -9.68
N PRO A 61 -19.47 14.43 -10.23
CA PRO A 61 -19.05 14.45 -11.62
C PRO A 61 -18.10 13.28 -11.93
N ARG A 62 -18.41 12.53 -12.99
CA ARG A 62 -17.68 11.30 -13.34
C ARG A 62 -16.33 11.60 -13.97
N PHE A 63 -15.35 10.78 -13.61
CA PHE A 63 -14.10 10.64 -14.33
C PHE A 63 -13.92 9.18 -14.71
N VAL A 64 -13.79 8.91 -16.01
CA VAL A 64 -13.61 7.54 -16.52
C VAL A 64 -12.28 7.47 -17.26
N LEU A 65 -11.37 6.62 -16.76
CA LEU A 65 -10.17 6.25 -17.46
C LEU A 65 -10.41 4.89 -18.11
N HIS A 66 -10.50 4.86 -19.45
CA HIS A 66 -10.71 3.62 -20.17
C HIS A 66 -9.42 2.80 -20.22
N ASP A 67 -9.48 1.56 -19.75
CA ASP A 67 -8.34 0.66 -19.71
C ASP A 67 -8.21 -0.09 -21.05
N GLY A 68 -7.08 0.10 -21.73
CA GLY A 68 -6.72 -0.78 -22.85
C GLY A 68 -6.55 -2.22 -22.34
N PRO A 69 -7.36 -3.18 -22.81
CA PRO A 69 -7.36 -4.54 -22.29
C PRO A 69 -6.03 -5.23 -22.67
N PRO A 70 -5.17 -5.64 -21.69
CA PRO A 70 -4.04 -6.50 -22.00
C PRO A 70 -4.52 -7.84 -22.57
N SER A 71 -3.70 -8.46 -23.43
CA SER A 71 -3.93 -9.85 -23.84
C SER A 71 -3.97 -10.75 -22.61
N ALA A 72 -4.91 -11.70 -22.59
CA ALA A 72 -5.02 -12.71 -21.54
C ALA A 72 -3.87 -13.75 -21.57
N THR A 73 -2.96 -13.65 -22.54
CA THR A 73 -1.81 -14.55 -22.69
C THR A 73 -0.53 -13.99 -22.09
N GLY A 74 0.26 -14.87 -21.47
CA GLY A 74 1.64 -14.58 -21.06
C GLY A 74 1.77 -14.02 -19.65
N GLN A 75 3.00 -13.70 -19.25
CA GLN A 75 3.31 -13.18 -17.92
C GLN A 75 3.32 -11.65 -17.90
N ILE A 76 2.95 -11.08 -16.76
CA ILE A 76 3.07 -9.65 -16.49
C ILE A 76 4.55 -9.28 -16.52
N HIS A 77 4.86 -8.17 -17.19
CA HIS A 77 6.21 -7.61 -17.31
C HIS A 77 6.24 -6.14 -16.87
N MET A 78 7.41 -5.52 -16.79
CA MET A 78 7.56 -4.15 -16.29
C MET A 78 6.72 -3.10 -17.04
N GLY A 79 6.51 -3.28 -18.35
CA GLY A 79 5.58 -2.44 -19.11
C GLY A 79 4.13 -2.49 -18.58
N HIS A 80 3.63 -3.66 -18.16
CA HIS A 80 2.32 -3.78 -17.53
C HIS A 80 2.29 -3.07 -16.18
N ALA A 81 3.32 -3.25 -15.35
CA ALA A 81 3.42 -2.58 -14.06
C ALA A 81 3.41 -1.06 -14.22
N ALA A 82 4.25 -0.51 -15.09
CA ALA A 82 4.30 0.92 -15.37
C ALA A 82 2.94 1.45 -15.85
N ASN A 83 2.28 0.75 -16.79
CA ASN A 83 0.98 1.16 -17.30
C ASN A 83 -0.10 1.19 -16.21
N LYS A 84 -0.20 0.14 -15.39
CA LYS A 84 -1.25 0.01 -14.37
C LYS A 84 -1.01 0.96 -13.19
N ILE A 85 0.24 1.14 -12.76
CA ILE A 85 0.59 2.07 -11.68
C ILE A 85 0.25 3.51 -12.08
N LEU A 86 0.57 3.93 -13.30
CA LEU A 86 0.25 5.28 -13.78
C LEU A 86 -1.27 5.52 -13.85
N LYS A 87 -2.03 4.54 -14.35
CA LYS A 87 -3.49 4.60 -14.39
C LYS A 87 -4.09 4.69 -12.98
N ASP A 88 -3.58 3.88 -12.05
CA ASP A 88 -4.01 3.88 -10.64
C ASP A 88 -3.74 5.22 -9.96
N MET A 89 -2.54 5.81 -10.14
CA MET A 89 -2.22 7.14 -9.62
C MET A 89 -3.20 8.21 -10.12
N ILE A 90 -3.52 8.20 -11.42
CA ILE A 90 -4.48 9.15 -12.00
C ILE A 90 -5.86 8.96 -11.39
N VAL A 91 -6.38 7.73 -11.36
CA VAL A 91 -7.71 7.42 -10.83
C VAL A 91 -7.82 7.83 -9.36
N LYS A 92 -6.82 7.49 -8.53
CA LYS A 92 -6.77 7.90 -7.12
C LYS A 92 -6.71 9.41 -6.95
N ALA A 93 -5.90 10.11 -7.74
CA ALA A 93 -5.82 11.57 -7.69
C ALA A 93 -7.16 12.23 -8.05
N ARG A 94 -7.89 11.71 -9.06
CA ARG A 94 -9.22 12.21 -9.44
C ARG A 94 -10.28 11.92 -8.36
N GLN A 95 -10.23 10.74 -7.77
CA GLN A 95 -11.08 10.36 -6.63
C GLN A 95 -10.86 11.30 -5.44
N LEU A 96 -9.60 11.57 -5.09
CA LEU A 96 -9.23 12.48 -3.99
C LEU A 96 -9.60 13.94 -4.28
N LYS A 97 -9.69 14.33 -5.56
CA LYS A 97 -10.23 15.63 -6.00
C LYS A 97 -11.77 15.70 -5.88
N GLY A 98 -12.43 14.62 -5.44
CA GLY A 98 -13.87 14.57 -5.21
C GLY A 98 -14.70 14.13 -6.41
N LEU A 99 -14.06 13.69 -7.51
CA LEU A 99 -14.77 13.14 -8.67
C LEU A 99 -15.22 11.71 -8.41
N ASP A 100 -16.25 11.28 -9.14
CA ASP A 100 -16.66 9.89 -9.20
C ASP A 100 -15.73 9.13 -10.17
N ALA A 101 -14.54 8.73 -9.69
CA ALA A 101 -13.51 8.13 -10.52
C ALA A 101 -13.68 6.62 -10.62
N ILE A 102 -14.00 6.13 -11.82
CA ILE A 102 -14.20 4.71 -12.11
C ILE A 102 -12.98 4.16 -12.83
N TYR A 103 -12.50 3.00 -12.39
CA TYR A 103 -11.53 2.18 -13.11
C TYR A 103 -12.06 0.75 -13.24
N VAL A 104 -12.25 0.30 -14.49
CA VAL A 104 -12.66 -1.06 -14.83
C VAL A 104 -11.57 -1.66 -15.70
N PRO A 105 -10.82 -2.67 -15.22
CA PRO A 105 -9.84 -3.36 -16.04
C PRO A 105 -10.53 -4.25 -17.07
N GLY A 106 -9.91 -4.41 -18.24
CA GLY A 106 -10.36 -5.33 -19.29
C GLY A 106 -9.33 -6.43 -19.59
N TRP A 107 -9.72 -7.40 -20.41
CA TRP A 107 -8.84 -8.42 -20.96
C TRP A 107 -9.20 -8.67 -22.42
N ASP A 108 -8.19 -8.85 -23.26
CA ASP A 108 -8.35 -9.26 -24.65
C ASP A 108 -8.15 -10.77 -24.73
N CYS A 109 -9.23 -11.47 -25.05
CA CYS A 109 -9.34 -12.93 -24.94
C CYS A 109 -9.50 -13.63 -26.30
N HIS A 110 -9.30 -12.93 -27.42
CA HIS A 110 -9.40 -13.52 -28.76
C HIS A 110 -8.14 -13.27 -29.60
N GLY A 111 -8.11 -13.91 -30.77
CA GLY A 111 -7.13 -13.67 -31.82
C GLY A 111 -5.98 -14.66 -31.87
N LEU A 112 -5.18 -14.52 -32.92
CA LEU A 112 -4.08 -15.41 -33.25
C LEU A 112 -3.06 -15.65 -32.11
N PRO A 113 -2.74 -14.68 -31.22
CA PRO A 113 -1.84 -14.95 -30.09
C PRO A 113 -2.34 -16.07 -29.16
N ILE A 114 -3.65 -16.17 -28.92
CA ILE A 114 -4.25 -17.21 -28.10
C ILE A 114 -4.25 -18.55 -28.83
N GLU A 115 -4.65 -18.54 -30.10
CA GLU A 115 -4.67 -19.74 -30.96
C GLU A 115 -3.27 -20.38 -31.00
N ASN A 116 -2.23 -19.58 -31.28
CA ASN A 116 -0.84 -20.03 -31.30
C ASN A 116 -0.34 -20.56 -29.94
N GLN A 117 -0.91 -20.10 -28.83
CA GLN A 117 -0.50 -20.55 -27.50
C GLN A 117 -1.19 -21.86 -27.08
N ILE A 118 -2.36 -22.15 -27.65
CA ILE A 118 -3.05 -23.43 -27.50
C ILE A 118 -2.41 -24.50 -28.40
N GLU A 119 -1.96 -24.12 -29.59
CA GLU A 119 -1.33 -25.04 -30.56
C GLU A 119 0.10 -25.47 -30.19
N LYS A 120 0.75 -24.79 -29.24
CA LYS A 120 2.09 -25.13 -28.73
C LYS A 120 2.06 -26.22 -27.66
#